data_AF-A0A820SNR9-F1
#
_entry.id   AF-A0A820SNR9-F1
#
_cell.length_a   1.000
_cell.length_b   1.000
_cell.length_c   1.000
_cell.angle_alpha   90.00
_cell.angle_beta   90.00
_cell.angle_gamma   90.00
#
_symmetry.space_group_name_H-M   'P 1'
#
loop_
_entity.id
_entity.type
_entity.pdbx_description
1 polymer ?
#
loop_
_entity_poly.entity_id
_entity_poly.type
_entity_poly.pdbx_seq_one_letter_code
_entity_poly.pdbx_strand_id
1 'polypeptide(L)'
;MNSHSSLKDHYHVGKSMKNFLTGYFTEYETPKLVLIHSAKYAGLLRILQIIILIYSVIYLLIYEQGYQKQSTTITSSVTLKVKGIGYVLTSENQTMIIDGADYIIPPSENNAIFIKTNFIQTDQTRSKCAENIKLAEAICKNDSDCFNKPFIPNMSGRWTGRCLLSPEKNVANETTNITKTETGFCEYA
;
A
#
# COMPACT_ATOMS: atom_id res chain seq x y z
N MET A 1 30.64 42.36 85.69
CA MET A 1 31.39 41.18 85.18
C MET A 1 30.44 40.30 84.41
N ASN A 2 30.93 39.75 83.30
CA ASN A 2 30.38 38.63 82.52
C ASN A 2 29.22 38.92 81.56
N SER A 3 29.57 39.19 80.30
CA SER A 3 28.85 38.65 79.12
C SER A 3 29.65 38.96 77.85
N HIS A 4 30.76 38.25 77.61
CA HIS A 4 31.55 38.49 76.38
C HIS A 4 32.21 37.26 75.74
N SER A 5 31.89 36.04 76.19
CA SER A 5 32.62 34.82 75.76
C SER A 5 31.85 33.78 74.94
N SER A 6 30.54 33.94 74.67
CA SER A 6 29.75 32.86 74.03
C SER A 6 29.52 32.97 72.51
N LEU A 7 29.96 34.05 71.84
CA LEU A 7 29.61 34.32 70.43
C LEU A 7 30.74 34.10 69.40
N LYS A 8 31.97 33.77 69.82
CA LYS A 8 33.10 33.59 68.89
C LYS A 8 33.20 32.18 68.30
N ASP A 9 32.72 31.14 69.00
CA ASP A 9 32.90 29.75 68.56
C ASP A 9 31.92 29.34 67.44
N HIS A 10 30.70 29.88 67.43
CA HIS A 10 29.72 29.63 66.36
C HIS A 10 30.06 30.33 65.04
N TYR A 11 30.77 31.46 65.09
CA TYR A 11 31.15 32.22 63.88
C TYR A 11 32.26 31.54 63.08
N HIS A 12 33.17 30.82 63.75
CA HIS A 12 34.28 30.09 63.11
C HIS A 12 33.81 28.79 62.42
N VAL A 13 32.88 28.04 63.03
CA VAL A 13 32.32 26.79 62.45
C VAL A 13 31.42 27.08 61.24
N GLY A 14 30.59 28.12 61.29
CA GLY A 14 29.72 28.51 60.17
C GLY A 14 30.49 29.02 58.95
N LYS A 15 31.65 29.67 59.16
CA LYS A 15 32.55 30.10 58.08
C LYS A 15 33.31 28.92 57.46
N SER A 16 33.72 27.94 58.27
CA SER A 16 34.38 26.71 57.80
C SER A 16 33.42 25.79 57.01
N MET A 17 32.19 25.62 57.49
CA MET A 17 31.15 24.83 56.81
C MET A 17 30.66 25.50 55.52
N LYS A 18 30.49 26.82 55.51
CA LYS A 18 30.15 27.57 54.29
C LYS A 18 31.26 27.46 53.24
N ASN A 19 32.53 27.60 53.64
CA ASN A 19 33.66 27.46 52.73
C ASN A 19 33.79 26.04 52.17
N PHE A 20 33.47 25.01 52.96
CA PHE A 20 33.47 23.61 52.53
C PHE A 20 32.33 23.29 51.56
N LEU A 21 31.11 23.77 51.85
CA LEU A 21 29.96 23.64 50.95
C LEU A 21 30.17 24.43 49.66
N THR A 22 30.71 25.65 49.73
CA THR A 22 31.02 26.41 48.51
C THR A 22 32.13 25.76 47.70
N GLY A 23 33.16 25.20 48.33
CA GLY A 23 34.21 24.44 47.63
C GLY A 23 33.60 23.28 46.84
N TYR A 24 32.84 22.41 47.50
CA TYR A 24 32.27 21.21 46.88
C TYR A 24 31.30 21.49 45.71
N PHE A 25 30.47 22.54 45.80
CA PHE A 25 29.53 22.90 44.72
C PHE A 25 30.13 23.79 43.63
N THR A 26 31.32 24.37 43.84
CA THR A 26 32.02 25.20 42.85
C THR A 26 33.31 24.57 42.34
N GLU A 27 33.61 23.34 42.73
CA GLU A 27 34.75 22.59 42.23
C GLU A 27 34.41 21.98 40.87
N TYR A 28 34.93 22.61 39.81
CA TYR A 28 34.90 22.06 38.46
C TYR A 28 36.27 21.45 38.15
N GLU A 29 36.38 20.14 38.35
CA GLU A 29 37.60 19.41 37.96
C GLU A 29 37.65 19.27 36.44
N THR A 30 38.61 19.97 35.83
CA THR A 30 38.96 19.73 34.42
C THR A 30 40.04 18.65 34.33
N PRO A 31 39.94 17.75 33.35
CA PRO A 31 41.02 16.78 33.14
C PRO A 31 42.32 17.52 32.87
N LYS A 32 43.39 17.19 33.60
CA LYS A 32 44.72 17.73 33.33
C LYS A 32 45.15 17.33 31.92
N LEU A 33 45.21 18.30 31.02
CA LEU A 33 45.70 18.09 29.65
C LEU A 33 47.22 18.07 29.63
N VAL A 34 47.80 17.01 29.06
CA VAL A 34 49.25 16.93 28.80
C VAL A 34 49.48 17.29 27.33
N LEU A 35 50.15 18.42 27.08
CA LEU A 35 50.49 18.88 25.74
C LEU A 35 51.78 18.21 25.26
N ILE A 36 51.69 17.37 24.23
CA ILE A 36 52.86 16.73 23.60
C ILE A 36 53.32 17.61 22.44
N HIS A 37 54.48 18.26 22.59
CA HIS A 37 55.03 19.16 21.60
C HIS A 37 55.77 18.38 20.50
N SER A 38 55.04 17.99 19.46
CA SER A 38 55.61 17.24 18.33
C SER A 38 54.85 17.51 17.02
N ALA A 39 55.58 17.91 15.99
CA ALA A 39 54.98 18.29 14.70
C ALA A 39 54.29 17.11 13.98
N LYS A 40 54.86 15.91 14.10
CA LYS A 40 54.34 14.69 13.44
C LYS A 40 52.93 14.33 13.94
N TYR A 41 52.76 14.23 15.25
CA TYR A 41 51.47 13.88 15.86
C TYR A 41 50.45 15.01 15.73
N ALA A 42 50.89 16.27 15.83
CA ALA A 42 50.03 17.41 15.57
C ALA A 42 49.49 17.42 14.13
N GLY A 43 50.34 17.13 13.14
CA GLY A 43 49.94 17.04 11.73
C GLY A 43 48.91 15.94 11.47
N LEU A 44 49.15 14.73 12.01
CA LEU A 44 48.23 13.60 11.86
C LEU A 44 46.84 13.91 12.43
N LEU A 45 46.77 14.48 13.63
CA LEU A 45 45.51 14.86 14.26
C LEU A 45 44.76 15.95 13.49
N ARG A 46 45.49 16.93 12.91
CA ARG A 46 44.88 17.99 12.09
C ARG A 46 44.36 17.46 10.75
N ILE A 47 45.07 16.56 10.10
CA ILE A 47 44.62 15.92 8.85
C ILE A 47 43.35 15.10 9.12
N LEU A 48 43.35 14.29 10.19
CA LEU A 48 42.17 13.51 10.57
C LEU A 48 40.95 14.41 10.83
N GLN A 49 41.16 15.53 11.53
CA GLN A 49 40.11 16.52 11.79
C GLN A 49 39.56 17.11 10.49
N ILE A 50 40.42 17.43 9.52
CA ILE A 50 39.99 17.96 8.20
C ILE A 50 39.21 16.90 7.43
N ILE A 51 39.65 15.64 7.43
CA ILE A 51 38.93 14.54 6.74
C ILE A 51 37.52 14.38 7.32
N ILE A 52 37.39 14.36 8.66
CA ILE A 52 36.09 14.25 9.32
C ILE A 52 35.20 15.46 9.00
N LEU A 53 35.77 16.67 8.99
CA LEU A 53 35.04 17.89 8.66
C LEU A 53 34.54 17.86 7.21
N ILE A 54 35.41 17.52 6.25
CA ILE A 54 35.06 17.44 4.83
C ILE A 54 33.97 16.39 4.62
N TYR A 55 34.12 15.19 5.20
CA TYR A 55 33.11 14.14 5.11
C TYR A 55 31.77 14.62 5.68
N SER A 56 31.77 15.24 6.85
CA SER A 56 30.55 15.74 7.49
C SER A 56 29.86 16.81 6.64
N VAL A 57 30.60 17.77 6.08
CA VAL A 57 30.03 18.85 5.26
C VAL A 57 29.53 18.31 3.91
N ILE A 58 30.35 17.55 3.18
CA ILE A 58 29.99 17.09 1.84
C ILE A 58 28.89 16.02 1.91
N TYR A 59 29.06 15.02 2.76
CA TYR A 59 28.13 13.90 2.82
C TYR A 59 26.88 14.25 3.64
N LEU A 60 27.03 14.61 4.91
CA LEU A 60 25.86 14.80 5.78
C LEU A 60 25.07 16.07 5.46
N LEU A 61 25.75 17.18 5.15
CA LEU A 61 25.06 18.44 4.89
C LEU A 61 24.64 18.58 3.43
N ILE A 62 25.52 18.35 2.46
CA ILE A 62 25.17 18.59 1.05
C ILE A 62 24.40 17.41 0.46
N TYR A 63 24.92 16.18 0.55
CA TYR A 63 24.30 15.02 -0.08
C TYR A 63 23.00 14.58 0.61
N GLU A 64 23.04 14.36 1.93
CA GLU A 64 21.86 13.95 2.71
C GLU A 64 20.92 15.13 3.04
N GLN A 65 21.34 16.36 2.75
CA GLN A 65 20.59 17.58 3.08
C GLN A 65 20.19 17.65 4.56
N GLY A 66 21.07 17.21 5.47
CA GLY A 66 20.78 17.14 6.91
C GLY A 66 20.46 18.48 7.57
N TYR A 67 20.67 19.60 6.89
CA TYR A 67 20.22 20.93 7.32
C TYR A 67 18.71 21.18 7.08
N GLN A 68 18.05 20.33 6.28
CA GLN A 68 16.63 20.46 5.97
C GLN A 68 15.78 19.52 6.84
N LYS A 69 14.65 20.00 7.33
CA LYS A 69 13.62 19.14 7.95
C LYS A 69 12.81 18.45 6.85
N GLN A 70 13.08 17.18 6.61
CA GLN A 70 12.26 16.37 5.70
C GLN A 70 10.96 15.99 6.39
N SER A 71 9.82 16.35 5.79
CA SER A 71 8.51 15.92 6.28
C SER A 71 8.16 14.59 5.63
N THR A 72 8.08 13.53 6.42
CA THR A 72 7.77 12.16 5.97
C THR A 72 6.30 11.94 5.66
N THR A 73 5.42 12.82 6.16
CA THR A 73 3.97 12.72 5.98
C THR A 73 3.51 13.70 4.91
N ILE A 74 3.58 13.26 3.65
CA ILE A 74 2.96 13.98 2.54
C ILE A 74 1.54 13.45 2.39
N THR A 75 0.55 14.31 2.63
CA THR A 75 -0.86 13.99 2.34
C THR A 75 -1.17 14.51 0.94
N SER A 76 -1.26 13.61 -0.03
CA SER A 76 -1.70 13.92 -1.39
C SER A 76 -3.13 13.46 -1.60
N SER A 77 -3.88 14.23 -2.39
CA SER A 77 -5.23 13.86 -2.85
C SER A 77 -5.31 14.16 -4.34
N VAL A 78 -5.82 13.19 -5.10
CA VAL A 78 -5.98 13.30 -6.56
C VAL A 78 -7.46 13.12 -6.87
N THR A 79 -8.01 14.06 -7.63
CA THR A 79 -9.40 14.00 -8.11
C THR A 79 -9.40 14.04 -9.63
N LEU A 80 -9.98 13.00 -10.25
CA LEU A 80 -10.04 12.85 -11.70
C LEU A 80 -11.46 13.07 -12.19
N LYS A 81 -11.61 13.80 -13.30
CA LYS A 81 -12.88 13.97 -14.02
C LYS A 81 -12.65 13.74 -15.50
N VAL A 82 -13.24 12.68 -16.02
CA VAL A 82 -13.16 12.35 -17.45
C VAL A 82 -14.32 13.01 -18.19
N LYS A 83 -14.08 13.44 -19.44
CA LYS A 83 -15.09 13.97 -20.34
C LYS A 83 -14.95 13.29 -21.70
N GLY A 84 -16.07 12.91 -22.29
CA GLY A 84 -16.10 12.26 -23.59
C GLY A 84 -17.48 11.69 -23.88
N ILE A 85 -17.78 11.54 -25.17
CA ILE A 85 -18.92 10.77 -25.67
C ILE A 85 -18.38 9.79 -26.70
N GLY A 86 -18.95 8.60 -26.74
CA GLY A 86 -18.60 7.55 -27.70
C GLY A 86 -19.85 7.06 -28.43
N TYR A 87 -19.62 6.43 -29.59
CA TYR A 87 -20.66 5.79 -30.39
C TYR A 87 -20.28 4.33 -30.60
N VAL A 88 -21.19 3.42 -30.28
CA VAL A 88 -20.99 1.98 -30.41
C VAL A 88 -22.09 1.40 -31.29
N LEU A 89 -21.71 0.50 -32.19
CA LEU A 89 -22.65 -0.29 -32.98
C LEU A 89 -22.98 -1.56 -32.20
N THR A 90 -24.24 -1.70 -31.82
CA THR A 90 -24.74 -2.90 -31.13
C THR A 90 -24.95 -4.03 -32.13
N SER A 91 -24.99 -5.28 -31.67
CA SER A 91 -25.25 -6.47 -32.50
C SER A 91 -26.56 -6.38 -33.31
N GLU A 92 -27.53 -5.59 -32.84
CA GLU A 92 -28.80 -5.31 -33.56
C GLU A 92 -28.68 -4.17 -34.61
N ASN A 93 -27.46 -3.78 -34.98
CA ASN A 93 -27.15 -2.63 -35.85
C ASN A 93 -27.72 -1.30 -35.35
N GLN A 94 -28.00 -1.19 -34.05
CA GLN A 94 -28.43 0.04 -33.41
C GLN A 94 -27.21 0.82 -32.89
N THR A 95 -27.13 2.10 -33.24
CA THR A 95 -26.11 3.02 -32.71
C THR A 95 -26.47 3.41 -31.28
N MET A 96 -25.67 2.95 -30.32
CA MET A 96 -25.75 3.35 -28.92
C MET A 96 -24.78 4.50 -28.67
N ILE A 97 -25.27 5.57 -28.04
CA ILE A 97 -24.42 6.65 -27.52
C ILE A 97 -24.02 6.25 -26.10
N ILE A 98 -22.71 6.29 -25.83
CA ILE A 98 -22.16 6.04 -24.51
C ILE A 98 -21.52 7.32 -23.96
N ASP A 99 -21.75 7.63 -22.69
CA ASP A 99 -21.16 8.78 -22.03
C ASP A 99 -20.30 8.40 -20.81
N GLY A 100 -19.78 9.41 -20.11
CA GLY A 100 -18.94 9.20 -18.94
C GLY A 100 -19.61 8.42 -17.81
N ALA A 101 -20.94 8.37 -17.72
CA ALA A 101 -21.65 7.55 -16.74
C ALA A 101 -21.67 6.06 -17.15
N ASP A 102 -21.58 5.76 -18.45
CA ASP A 102 -21.64 4.39 -18.96
C ASP A 102 -20.28 3.68 -18.96
N TYR A 103 -19.20 4.40 -19.26
CA TYR A 103 -17.87 3.81 -19.39
C TYR A 103 -16.97 3.98 -18.15
N ILE A 104 -17.40 4.71 -17.12
CA ILE A 104 -16.64 4.92 -15.87
C ILE A 104 -17.36 4.23 -14.72
N ILE A 105 -16.80 3.11 -14.25
CA ILE A 105 -17.40 2.30 -13.18
C ILE A 105 -16.29 1.86 -12.21
N PRO A 106 -16.32 2.26 -10.93
CA PRO A 106 -17.25 3.21 -10.32
C PRO A 106 -16.97 4.67 -10.76
N PRO A 107 -17.95 5.59 -10.64
CA PRO A 107 -17.77 6.98 -11.06
C PRO A 107 -16.76 7.77 -10.20
N SER A 108 -16.40 7.26 -9.02
CA SER A 108 -15.38 7.84 -8.15
C SER A 108 -14.62 6.74 -7.44
N GLU A 109 -13.30 6.74 -7.61
CA GLU A 109 -12.38 5.83 -6.95
C GLU A 109 -11.14 6.60 -6.48
N ASN A 110 -10.60 6.21 -5.33
CA ASN A 110 -9.42 6.88 -4.77
C ASN A 110 -8.17 6.46 -5.55
N ASN A 111 -7.47 7.46 -6.12
CA ASN A 111 -6.21 7.27 -6.84
C ASN A 111 -6.27 6.28 -8.03
N ALA A 112 -7.46 5.96 -8.54
CA ALA A 112 -7.65 5.05 -9.66
C ALA A 112 -8.83 5.49 -10.53
N ILE A 113 -8.87 4.96 -11.75
CA ILE A 113 -9.88 5.22 -12.76
C ILE A 113 -10.00 3.97 -13.62
N PHE A 114 -11.23 3.53 -13.85
CA PHE A 114 -11.55 2.47 -14.79
C PHE A 114 -12.31 3.04 -16.00
N ILE A 115 -11.83 2.76 -17.21
CA ILE A 115 -12.46 3.15 -18.47
C ILE A 115 -12.82 1.89 -19.25
N LYS A 116 -14.12 1.66 -19.47
CA LYS A 116 -14.66 0.57 -20.28
C LYS A 116 -14.42 0.86 -21.76
N THR A 117 -13.55 0.09 -22.40
CA THR A 117 -13.22 0.22 -23.84
C THR A 117 -13.93 -0.80 -24.71
N ASN A 118 -14.32 -1.95 -24.15
CA ASN A 118 -15.08 -3.00 -24.82
C ASN A 118 -16.04 -3.64 -23.81
N PHE A 119 -17.21 -4.08 -24.27
CA PHE A 119 -18.20 -4.74 -23.44
C PHE A 119 -19.03 -5.76 -24.23
N ILE A 120 -19.47 -6.81 -23.54
CA ILE A 120 -20.45 -7.77 -24.03
C ILE A 120 -21.65 -7.64 -23.09
N GLN A 121 -22.81 -7.33 -23.66
CA GLN A 121 -24.07 -7.25 -22.92
C GLN A 121 -24.89 -8.51 -23.22
N THR A 122 -25.41 -9.13 -22.17
CA THR A 122 -26.31 -10.30 -22.29
C THR A 122 -27.53 -10.07 -21.39
N ASP A 123 -28.72 -10.28 -21.93
CA ASP A 123 -29.96 -10.17 -21.19
C ASP A 123 -30.28 -11.51 -20.54
N GLN A 124 -30.23 -11.53 -19.21
CA GLN A 124 -30.22 -12.75 -18.43
C GLN A 124 -31.46 -12.84 -17.53
N THR A 125 -32.05 -14.03 -17.45
CA THR A 125 -33.12 -14.37 -16.50
C THR A 125 -32.74 -15.60 -15.69
N ARG A 126 -33.24 -15.70 -14.46
CA ARG A 126 -32.99 -16.88 -13.62
C ARG A 126 -33.87 -18.03 -14.11
N SER A 127 -33.27 -18.97 -14.82
CA SER A 127 -33.99 -20.14 -15.33
C SER A 127 -33.06 -21.36 -15.41
N LYS A 128 -33.52 -22.43 -16.08
CA LYS A 128 -32.74 -23.66 -16.28
C LYS A 128 -32.33 -23.75 -17.75
N CYS A 129 -31.07 -23.45 -18.07
CA CYS A 129 -30.53 -23.49 -19.43
C CYS A 129 -29.34 -24.45 -19.53
N ALA A 130 -28.93 -24.72 -20.77
CA ALA A 130 -27.74 -25.50 -21.06
C ALA A 130 -26.49 -24.62 -20.93
N GLU A 131 -25.37 -25.19 -20.45
CA GLU A 131 -24.13 -24.44 -20.20
C GLU A 131 -23.33 -24.17 -21.49
N ASN A 132 -22.35 -23.26 -21.43
CA ASN A 132 -21.53 -22.90 -22.58
C ASN A 132 -20.71 -24.10 -23.13
N ILE A 133 -20.80 -24.31 -24.45
CA ILE A 133 -20.13 -25.38 -25.20
C ILE A 133 -18.59 -25.32 -25.17
N LYS A 134 -18.01 -24.14 -24.94
CA LYS A 134 -16.56 -23.95 -24.83
C LYS A 134 -16.00 -24.59 -23.56
N LEU A 135 -16.84 -24.90 -22.59
CA LEU A 135 -16.43 -25.56 -21.37
C LEU A 135 -16.43 -27.08 -21.57
N ALA A 136 -15.25 -27.67 -21.74
CA ALA A 136 -15.11 -29.11 -21.94
C ALA A 136 -15.75 -29.95 -20.81
N GLU A 137 -15.74 -29.42 -19.58
CA GLU A 137 -16.33 -30.07 -18.41
C GLU A 137 -17.86 -30.11 -18.46
N ALA A 138 -18.50 -29.25 -19.26
CA ALA A 138 -19.93 -29.21 -19.49
C ALA A 138 -20.40 -30.19 -20.59
N ILE A 139 -19.49 -30.90 -21.25
CA ILE A 139 -19.86 -31.89 -22.25
C ILE A 139 -20.27 -33.18 -21.54
N CYS A 140 -21.44 -33.69 -21.87
CA CYS A 140 -21.99 -34.92 -21.31
C CYS A 140 -22.45 -35.84 -22.44
N LYS A 141 -22.47 -37.17 -22.22
CA LYS A 141 -23.04 -38.11 -23.19
C LYS A 141 -24.44 -38.51 -22.76
N ASN A 142 -24.60 -38.84 -21.48
CA ASN A 142 -25.84 -39.28 -20.87
C ASN A 142 -26.16 -38.48 -19.60
N ASP A 143 -27.42 -38.53 -19.16
CA ASP A 143 -27.87 -37.89 -17.90
C ASP A 143 -27.08 -38.35 -16.66
N SER A 144 -26.60 -39.59 -16.66
CA SER A 144 -25.75 -40.14 -15.59
C SER A 144 -24.45 -39.36 -15.42
N ASP A 145 -23.91 -38.79 -16.50
CA ASP A 145 -22.66 -38.02 -16.47
C ASP A 145 -22.85 -36.67 -15.76
N CYS A 146 -24.11 -36.21 -15.62
CA CYS A 146 -24.45 -34.94 -14.99
C CYS A 146 -24.88 -35.12 -13.53
N PHE A 147 -25.11 -36.35 -13.07
CA PHE A 147 -25.71 -36.63 -11.77
C PHE A 147 -24.69 -36.46 -10.63
N ASN A 148 -25.07 -35.69 -9.61
CA ASN A 148 -24.30 -35.50 -8.36
C ASN A 148 -22.83 -35.08 -8.55
N LYS A 149 -22.53 -34.32 -9.60
CA LYS A 149 -21.20 -33.73 -9.81
C LYS A 149 -20.94 -32.55 -8.88
N PRO A 150 -19.67 -32.33 -8.48
CA PRO A 150 -19.30 -31.15 -7.71
C PRO A 150 -19.52 -29.86 -8.52
N PHE A 151 -19.63 -28.75 -7.81
CA PHE A 151 -19.66 -27.43 -8.44
C PHE A 151 -18.31 -27.15 -9.10
N ILE A 152 -18.36 -26.63 -10.33
CA ILE A 152 -17.19 -26.27 -11.11
C ILE A 152 -17.10 -24.74 -11.15
N PRO A 153 -15.98 -24.12 -10.75
CA PRO A 153 -15.85 -22.66 -10.68
C PRO A 153 -16.13 -21.91 -11.99
N ASN A 154 -15.88 -22.55 -13.14
CA ASN A 154 -16.05 -21.96 -14.46
C ASN A 154 -17.46 -22.15 -15.05
N MET A 155 -18.38 -22.80 -14.32
CA MET A 155 -19.77 -22.96 -14.74
C MET A 155 -20.64 -21.81 -14.22
N SER A 156 -21.67 -21.47 -14.99
CA SER A 156 -22.62 -20.41 -14.67
C SER A 156 -23.64 -20.82 -13.60
N GLY A 157 -23.78 -22.13 -13.33
CA GLY A 157 -24.74 -22.64 -12.35
C GLY A 157 -24.48 -24.08 -11.89
N ARG A 158 -25.40 -24.60 -11.09
CA ARG A 158 -25.35 -25.98 -10.55
C ARG A 158 -26.00 -26.97 -11.51
N TRP A 159 -25.40 -28.16 -11.63
CA TRP A 159 -25.90 -29.28 -12.42
C TRP A 159 -27.32 -29.70 -12.03
N THR A 160 -28.20 -29.88 -13.03
CA THR A 160 -29.56 -30.46 -12.84
C THR A 160 -29.59 -31.98 -12.89
N GLY A 161 -28.49 -32.63 -13.32
CA GLY A 161 -28.47 -34.06 -13.62
C GLY A 161 -29.04 -34.45 -14.99
N ARG A 162 -29.29 -33.48 -15.88
CA ARG A 162 -29.76 -33.73 -17.26
C ARG A 162 -28.77 -33.25 -18.31
N CYS A 163 -28.65 -34.03 -19.37
CA CYS A 163 -27.83 -33.79 -20.54
C CYS A 163 -28.74 -33.47 -21.73
N LEU A 164 -28.58 -32.29 -22.33
CA LEU A 164 -29.40 -31.79 -23.44
C LEU A 164 -28.54 -31.44 -24.64
N LEU A 165 -29.13 -31.44 -25.83
CA LEU A 165 -28.45 -30.96 -27.02
C LEU A 165 -28.27 -29.44 -26.94
N SER A 166 -27.05 -28.97 -27.25
CA SER A 166 -26.80 -27.54 -27.41
C SER A 166 -27.48 -27.02 -28.68
N PRO A 167 -28.21 -25.88 -28.63
CA PRO A 167 -28.62 -25.18 -29.83
C PRO A 167 -27.43 -24.56 -30.59
N GLU A 168 -26.31 -24.34 -29.89
CA GLU A 168 -25.07 -23.80 -30.46
C GLU A 168 -24.22 -24.94 -31.05
N LYS A 169 -23.78 -24.80 -32.31
CA LYS A 169 -22.90 -25.78 -32.97
C LYS A 169 -21.45 -25.53 -32.57
N ASN A 170 -20.67 -26.59 -32.38
CA ASN A 170 -19.22 -26.46 -32.18
C ASN A 170 -18.53 -25.88 -33.41
N VAL A 171 -17.26 -25.50 -33.25
CA VAL A 171 -16.35 -25.10 -34.35
C VAL A 171 -16.31 -26.14 -35.49
N ALA A 172 -16.65 -27.40 -35.22
CA ALA A 172 -16.75 -28.49 -36.20
C ALA A 172 -18.15 -28.68 -36.84
N ASN A 173 -19.12 -27.76 -36.63
CA ASN A 173 -20.52 -27.89 -37.07
C ASN A 173 -21.24 -29.15 -36.55
N GLU A 174 -20.75 -29.74 -35.48
CA GLU A 174 -21.30 -30.95 -34.87
C GLU A 174 -22.23 -30.56 -33.70
N THR A 175 -23.36 -31.26 -33.57
CA THR A 175 -24.24 -31.16 -32.39
C THR A 175 -23.59 -31.88 -31.21
N THR A 176 -23.24 -31.16 -30.14
CA THR A 176 -22.80 -31.77 -28.88
C THR A 176 -23.87 -31.73 -27.82
N ASN A 177 -23.85 -32.79 -27.02
CA ASN A 177 -24.63 -32.92 -25.81
C ASN A 177 -23.92 -32.14 -24.67
N ILE A 178 -24.67 -31.28 -23.99
CA ILE A 178 -24.21 -30.38 -22.93
C ILE A 178 -25.11 -30.45 -21.69
N THR A 179 -24.54 -30.21 -20.52
CA THR A 179 -25.29 -30.26 -19.24
C THR A 179 -26.25 -29.10 -19.10
N LYS A 180 -27.40 -29.35 -18.46
CA LYS A 180 -28.33 -28.31 -18.01
C LYS A 180 -28.03 -27.86 -16.58
N THR A 181 -27.99 -26.54 -16.36
CA THR A 181 -27.85 -25.92 -15.03
C THR A 181 -29.20 -25.48 -14.46
N GLU A 182 -29.37 -25.54 -13.13
CA GLU A 182 -30.65 -25.35 -12.44
C GLU A 182 -30.85 -23.92 -11.90
N THR A 183 -29.75 -23.29 -11.54
CA THR A 183 -29.75 -22.04 -10.76
C THR A 183 -28.90 -20.95 -11.42
N GLY A 184 -28.69 -21.05 -12.73
CA GLY A 184 -27.89 -20.11 -13.52
C GLY A 184 -28.70 -18.90 -13.97
N PHE A 185 -27.95 -17.86 -14.34
CA PHE A 185 -28.46 -16.79 -15.19
C PHE A 185 -28.39 -17.30 -16.64
N CYS A 186 -29.53 -17.27 -17.32
CA CYS A 186 -29.70 -17.82 -18.65
C CYS A 186 -30.14 -16.73 -19.62
N GLU A 187 -29.55 -16.74 -20.82
CA GLU A 187 -29.91 -15.82 -21.91
C GLU A 187 -31.39 -16.01 -22.31
N TYR A 188 -32.07 -14.91 -22.62
CA TYR A 188 -33.43 -14.96 -23.17
C TYR A 188 -33.39 -15.62 -24.55
N ALA A 189 -34.22 -16.64 -24.76
CA ALA A 189 -34.36 -17.37 -26.02
C ALA A 189 -35.48 -16.78 -26.90
#